data_AF-A0A6A7WCA2-F1
#
_entry.id   AF-A0A6A7WCA2-F1
#
_cell.length_a   1.000
_cell.length_b   1.000
_cell.length_c   1.000
_cell.angle_alpha   90.00
_cell.angle_beta   90.00
_cell.angle_gamma   90.00
#
_symmetry.space_group_name_H-M   'P 1'
#
loop_
_entity.id
_entity.type
_entity.pdbx_description
1 polymer ?
#
loop_
_entity_poly.entity_id
_entity_poly.type
_entity_poly.pdbx_seq_one_letter_code
_entity_poly.pdbx_strand_id
1 'polypeptide(L)'
;MKQINSTVSAQLKAVCRKTLMASALLCGFSMMANAQTKDGRDFSLDGFAAYEGVPGSNWYRAGGTTGGAGGKVVKADNFSQLQAYLQATDPYIVIVDHDITTGIKCYVDDLSTGRLLDDQSGKSGVESVYGERIMVAPNKTLIGVVDPATGKAPLFSHITFVMQSVDNIIIRNCRFTMKGVPVLRTGENKIVAWRNGAQVEVGDPDCIGIQADKVSAKTNWGGHIWVDHCEFFNGGAANKDRYDGLLDCKNNVQWMTFSYNYFHDHDKSCLFGKGNSDIYDGCRTISFHHNFFDQIQGSRLPQQRGGHMHYYNNYMKGCEDGYRLNDQATGYIEACYFEDTKSPIMSKGEKGLHVNKTDGYDVIFKGCSNLLTGYDNIDGAKVKGHVTLASSDWVPTQTASTYTQHYLDKTVDVPAICEKYSGAGKVEIWKAYTNVLPTADIAEFDHAIKNYSTAKTYDAEGKEMSGASTTGIEMFDYAVTQTAKAEYFDLSGKRLSAPCYGITIVKATDAQGHVSVKKVVNM
;
A
#
# COMPACT_ATOMS: atom_id res chain seq x y z
N MET A 1 74.07 34.82 22.99
CA MET A 1 74.22 33.47 23.57
C MET A 1 73.17 32.56 22.93
N LYS A 2 73.65 31.48 22.27
CA LYS A 2 72.96 30.38 21.57
C LYS A 2 72.07 30.70 20.35
N GLN A 3 72.67 30.38 19.18
CA GLN A 3 72.08 30.08 17.87
C GLN A 3 71.21 28.81 17.90
N ILE A 4 70.28 28.64 16.95
CA ILE A 4 70.40 27.78 15.74
C ILE A 4 69.09 27.85 14.91
N ASN A 5 69.29 27.79 13.59
CA ASN A 5 68.37 27.96 12.45
C ASN A 5 67.36 26.82 12.18
N SER A 6 66.49 27.12 11.20
CA SER A 6 65.94 26.28 10.11
C SER A 6 64.49 25.78 10.36
N THR A 7 63.56 25.65 9.41
CA THR A 7 63.40 25.96 7.96
C THR A 7 61.92 25.67 7.62
N VAL A 8 61.31 26.47 6.72
CA VAL A 8 60.42 26.07 5.59
C VAL A 8 59.16 25.19 5.87
N SER A 9 57.96 25.71 5.61
CA SER A 9 57.18 25.38 4.38
C SER A 9 55.72 25.85 4.41
N ALA A 10 55.28 26.35 3.25
CA ALA A 10 53.92 26.36 2.67
C ALA A 10 52.83 27.32 3.19
N GLN A 11 52.55 28.27 2.29
CA GLN A 11 51.44 29.22 2.23
C GLN A 11 50.06 28.53 2.20
N LEU A 12 49.13 28.97 3.05
CA LEU A 12 47.69 28.82 2.81
C LEU A 12 47.22 29.97 1.91
N LYS A 13 47.03 29.71 0.62
CA LYS A 13 46.24 30.58 -0.26
C LYS A 13 44.77 30.29 -0.04
N ALA A 14 44.06 31.25 0.56
CA ALA A 14 42.60 31.30 0.58
C ALA A 14 42.08 31.47 -0.86
N VAL A 15 41.56 30.40 -1.45
CA VAL A 15 40.75 30.47 -2.66
C VAL A 15 39.29 30.49 -2.23
N CYS A 16 38.70 31.67 -2.34
CA CYS A 16 37.28 31.93 -2.20
C CYS A 16 36.52 31.16 -3.28
N ARG A 17 36.02 29.96 -2.97
CA ARG A 17 35.00 29.29 -3.78
C ARG A 17 33.64 29.81 -3.34
N LYS A 18 33.06 30.68 -4.17
CA LYS A 18 31.65 31.03 -4.17
C LYS A 18 30.83 29.74 -4.30
N THR A 19 30.29 29.25 -3.21
CA THR A 19 29.22 28.25 -3.25
C THR A 19 27.98 28.97 -3.73
N LEU A 20 27.60 28.75 -4.99
CA LEU A 20 26.24 29.05 -5.44
C LEU A 20 25.29 28.25 -4.53
N MET A 21 24.60 28.95 -3.63
CA MET A 21 23.34 28.46 -3.10
C MET A 21 22.39 28.37 -4.28
N ALA A 22 22.32 27.18 -4.88
CA ALA A 22 21.15 26.80 -5.65
C ALA A 22 19.99 26.77 -4.66
N SER A 23 19.26 27.90 -4.61
CA SER A 23 17.92 27.93 -4.07
C SER A 23 17.11 26.98 -4.95
N ALA A 24 17.00 25.73 -4.52
CA ALA A 24 16.06 24.80 -5.12
C ALA A 24 14.69 25.46 -4.94
N LEU A 25 14.14 25.96 -6.05
CA LEU A 25 12.73 26.31 -6.12
C LEU A 25 11.97 25.13 -5.52
N LEU A 26 11.32 25.35 -4.38
CA LEU A 26 10.12 24.63 -4.03
C LEU A 26 9.10 24.91 -5.15
N CYS A 27 9.22 24.22 -6.27
CA CYS A 27 8.05 23.91 -7.09
C CYS A 27 7.26 22.92 -6.25
N GLY A 28 6.49 23.47 -5.31
CA GLY A 28 5.51 22.71 -4.56
C GLY A 28 4.67 21.95 -5.58
N PHE A 29 4.68 20.62 -5.46
CA PHE A 29 3.54 19.85 -5.89
C PHE A 29 2.36 20.40 -5.09
N SER A 30 1.62 21.34 -5.65
CA SER A 30 0.27 21.61 -5.19
C SER A 30 -0.51 20.36 -5.54
N MET A 31 -0.47 19.35 -4.67
CA MET A 31 -1.55 18.37 -4.63
C MET A 31 -2.82 19.21 -4.64
N MET A 32 -3.71 18.96 -5.59
CA MET A 32 -4.97 19.69 -5.61
C MET A 32 -5.66 19.38 -4.28
N ALA A 33 -5.62 20.33 -3.33
CA ALA A 33 -6.07 20.10 -1.96
C ALA A 33 -7.48 19.49 -1.93
N ASN A 34 -8.31 19.85 -2.91
CA ASN A 34 -9.66 19.32 -3.06
C ASN A 34 -9.73 17.81 -3.41
N ALA A 35 -8.77 17.25 -4.13
CA ALA A 35 -8.82 15.85 -4.60
C ALA A 35 -8.55 14.83 -3.48
N GLN A 36 -7.97 15.26 -2.36
CA GLN A 36 -7.78 14.42 -1.18
C GLN A 36 -8.78 14.74 -0.08
N THR A 37 -9.78 15.56 -0.35
CA THR A 37 -10.83 15.89 0.63
C THR A 37 -12.15 15.21 0.31
N LYS A 38 -12.84 14.71 1.32
CA LYS A 38 -14.23 14.23 1.20
C LYS A 38 -15.01 14.63 2.43
N ASP A 39 -16.20 15.20 2.22
CA ASP A 39 -17.08 15.69 3.29
C ASP A 39 -16.38 16.68 4.25
N GLY A 40 -15.48 17.53 3.72
CA GLY A 40 -14.70 18.50 4.49
C GLY A 40 -13.52 17.91 5.27
N ARG A 41 -13.27 16.61 5.14
CA ARG A 41 -12.16 15.90 5.77
C ARG A 41 -10.97 15.81 4.83
N ASP A 42 -9.77 16.10 5.33
CA ASP A 42 -8.50 15.97 4.61
C ASP A 42 -7.88 14.57 4.80
N PHE A 43 -7.66 13.88 3.68
CA PHE A 43 -7.00 12.57 3.63
C PHE A 43 -5.60 12.65 3.00
N SER A 44 -4.97 13.83 3.07
CA SER A 44 -3.55 13.99 2.81
C SER A 44 -2.70 13.35 3.93
N LEU A 45 -1.43 13.10 3.63
CA LEU A 45 -0.51 12.37 4.48
C LEU A 45 -0.29 13.08 5.82
N ASP A 46 -0.44 12.35 6.93
CA ASP A 46 -0.01 12.73 8.27
C ASP A 46 0.76 11.59 8.97
N GLY A 47 1.07 11.79 10.26
CA GLY A 47 1.79 10.83 11.06
C GLY A 47 3.28 10.67 10.71
N PHE A 48 3.84 9.51 11.04
CA PHE A 48 5.29 9.30 10.96
C PHE A 48 5.84 9.20 9.55
N ALA A 49 5.04 8.82 8.54
CA ALA A 49 5.51 8.87 7.15
C ALA A 49 5.61 10.30 6.60
N ALA A 50 4.93 11.28 7.21
CA ALA A 50 5.10 12.71 6.89
C ALA A 50 6.41 13.29 7.44
N TYR A 51 6.97 12.69 8.49
CA TYR A 51 8.18 13.17 9.11
C TYR A 51 9.39 12.95 8.20
N GLU A 52 10.27 13.93 8.11
CA GLU A 52 11.47 13.86 7.26
C GLU A 52 12.64 13.07 7.88
N GLY A 53 12.58 12.73 9.17
CA GLY A 53 13.72 12.12 9.87
C GLY A 53 14.78 13.15 10.28
N VAL A 54 15.90 12.68 10.82
CA VAL A 54 16.99 13.55 11.31
C VAL A 54 18.11 13.64 10.28
N PRO A 55 18.52 14.83 9.79
CA PRO A 55 19.62 14.99 8.84
C PRO A 55 20.87 14.20 9.22
N GLY A 56 21.40 13.42 8.27
CA GLY A 56 22.57 12.56 8.47
C GLY A 56 22.28 11.16 9.02
N SER A 57 21.02 10.86 9.39
CA SER A 57 20.58 9.49 9.66
C SER A 57 20.26 8.72 8.37
N ASN A 58 20.25 7.38 8.43
CA ASN A 58 19.88 6.52 7.31
C ASN A 58 18.44 6.78 6.82
N TRP A 59 17.57 7.27 7.70
CA TRP A 59 16.16 7.48 7.41
C TRP A 59 15.82 8.96 7.21
N TYR A 60 16.79 9.81 6.92
CA TYR A 60 16.51 11.19 6.56
C TYR A 60 16.05 11.29 5.11
N ARG A 61 14.91 11.95 4.92
CA ARG A 61 14.34 12.30 3.63
C ARG A 61 13.68 13.67 3.71
N ALA A 62 14.29 14.67 3.09
CA ALA A 62 13.73 16.02 3.06
C ALA A 62 12.29 16.01 2.51
N GLY A 63 11.35 16.56 3.27
CA GLY A 63 9.92 16.57 2.92
C GLY A 63 9.16 15.26 3.16
N GLY A 64 9.77 14.27 3.80
CA GLY A 64 9.12 13.01 4.17
C GLY A 64 8.72 12.15 2.96
N THR A 65 7.64 11.39 3.11
CA THR A 65 7.14 10.49 2.07
C THR A 65 6.42 11.26 0.96
N THR A 66 6.96 11.20 -0.26
CA THR A 66 6.41 11.82 -1.48
C THR A 66 6.09 10.81 -2.59
N GLY A 67 6.46 9.54 -2.40
CA GLY A 67 6.26 8.46 -3.35
C GLY A 67 6.89 8.74 -4.71
N GLY A 68 6.12 8.57 -5.78
CA GLY A 68 6.53 8.81 -7.17
C GLY A 68 6.53 10.27 -7.63
N ALA A 69 6.40 11.24 -6.71
CA ALA A 69 6.41 12.67 -7.07
C ALA A 69 7.66 13.04 -7.90
N GLY A 70 7.45 13.85 -8.94
CA GLY A 70 8.47 14.18 -9.94
C GLY A 70 8.69 13.12 -11.02
N GLY A 71 8.07 11.95 -10.89
CA GLY A 71 8.06 10.89 -11.89
C GLY A 71 6.93 11.00 -12.90
N LYS A 72 6.94 10.09 -13.89
CA LYS A 72 5.87 10.01 -14.90
C LYS A 72 4.62 9.37 -14.28
N VAL A 73 3.45 9.88 -14.67
CA VAL A 73 2.17 9.21 -14.38
C VAL A 73 1.90 8.21 -15.50
N VAL A 74 1.78 6.93 -15.14
CA VAL A 74 1.60 5.81 -16.07
C VAL A 74 0.39 4.99 -15.67
N LYS A 75 -0.23 4.31 -16.64
CA LYS A 75 -1.28 3.33 -16.40
C LYS A 75 -0.71 1.92 -16.58
N ALA A 76 -0.98 1.02 -15.65
CA ALA A 76 -0.73 -0.40 -15.84
C ALA A 76 -2.04 -1.12 -16.19
N ASP A 77 -2.07 -1.74 -17.37
CA ASP A 77 -3.22 -2.49 -17.89
C ASP A 77 -3.11 -4.01 -17.71
N ASN A 78 -1.98 -4.49 -17.21
CA ASN A 78 -1.75 -5.89 -16.91
C ASN A 78 -0.62 -6.05 -15.89
N PHE A 79 -0.41 -7.29 -15.46
CA PHE A 79 0.62 -7.65 -14.51
C PHE A 79 2.03 -7.23 -14.95
N SER A 80 2.41 -7.45 -16.21
CA SER A 80 3.75 -7.14 -16.71
C SER A 80 4.05 -5.64 -16.64
N GLN A 81 3.10 -4.79 -17.03
CA GLN A 81 3.23 -3.33 -16.91
C GLN A 81 3.31 -2.89 -15.44
N LEU A 82 2.44 -3.42 -14.58
CA LEU A 82 2.45 -3.13 -13.15
C LEU A 82 3.81 -3.50 -12.53
N GLN A 83 4.30 -4.70 -12.84
CA GLN A 83 5.58 -5.21 -12.36
C GLN A 83 6.74 -4.35 -12.88
N ALA A 84 6.77 -4.01 -14.17
CA ALA A 84 7.83 -3.17 -14.72
C ALA A 84 7.89 -1.78 -14.06
N TYR A 85 6.76 -1.06 -13.99
CA TYR A 85 6.75 0.29 -13.44
C TYR A 85 7.09 0.33 -11.95
N LEU A 86 6.63 -0.65 -11.17
CA LEU A 86 6.92 -0.71 -9.74
C LEU A 86 8.36 -1.16 -9.43
N GLN A 87 9.02 -1.89 -10.34
CA GLN A 87 10.40 -2.37 -10.16
C GLN A 87 11.45 -1.45 -10.81
N ALA A 88 11.02 -0.51 -11.65
CA ALA A 88 11.88 0.45 -12.32
C ALA A 88 12.62 1.39 -11.34
N THR A 89 13.80 1.85 -11.75
CA THR A 89 14.62 2.81 -11.00
C THR A 89 13.93 4.17 -10.95
N ASP A 90 13.32 4.59 -12.05
CA ASP A 90 12.71 5.91 -12.17
C ASP A 90 11.52 6.06 -11.23
N PRO A 91 11.27 7.28 -10.71
CA PRO A 91 10.05 7.53 -9.96
C PRO A 91 8.82 7.37 -10.87
N TYR A 92 7.78 6.72 -10.35
CA TYR A 92 6.52 6.54 -11.06
C TYR A 92 5.32 6.75 -10.15
N ILE A 93 4.30 7.39 -10.72
CA ILE A 93 2.93 7.32 -10.23
C ILE A 93 2.21 6.32 -11.14
N VAL A 94 1.95 5.12 -10.62
CA VAL A 94 1.31 4.02 -11.31
C VAL A 94 -0.17 4.01 -10.97
N ILE A 95 -1.00 4.18 -12.00
CA ILE A 95 -2.46 4.16 -11.92
C ILE A 95 -2.99 2.81 -12.40
N VAL A 96 -3.94 2.24 -11.67
CA VAL A 96 -4.63 0.98 -12.02
C VAL A 96 -6.14 1.17 -11.85
N ASP A 97 -6.95 0.78 -12.83
CA ASP A 97 -8.41 0.97 -12.83
C ASP A 97 -9.21 -0.33 -12.98
N HIS A 98 -8.55 -1.48 -12.88
CA HIS A 98 -9.17 -2.80 -12.93
C HIS A 98 -8.35 -3.83 -12.16
N ASP A 99 -8.96 -4.99 -11.92
CA ASP A 99 -8.34 -6.10 -11.22
C ASP A 99 -7.13 -6.64 -12.01
N ILE A 100 -6.02 -6.90 -11.32
CA ILE A 100 -4.80 -7.45 -11.90
C ILE A 100 -4.45 -8.77 -11.19
N THR A 101 -4.13 -9.76 -12.01
CA THR A 101 -3.51 -11.03 -11.63
C THR A 101 -2.48 -11.42 -12.70
N THR A 102 -1.65 -12.44 -12.47
CA THR A 102 -0.64 -12.85 -13.46
C THR A 102 -1.26 -13.42 -14.74
N GLY A 103 -2.48 -13.97 -14.64
CA GLY A 103 -3.22 -14.59 -15.73
C GLY A 103 -2.75 -16.00 -16.09
N ILE A 104 -1.67 -16.48 -15.49
CA ILE A 104 -1.08 -17.79 -15.80
C ILE A 104 -1.85 -18.88 -15.06
N LYS A 105 -2.69 -19.61 -15.81
CA LYS A 105 -3.56 -20.65 -15.25
C LYS A 105 -2.77 -21.80 -14.61
N CYS A 106 -3.29 -22.29 -13.50
CA CYS A 106 -2.86 -23.52 -12.85
C CYS A 106 -4.06 -24.25 -12.24
N TYR A 107 -3.83 -25.47 -11.77
CA TYR A 107 -4.84 -26.28 -11.11
C TYR A 107 -4.37 -26.71 -9.74
N VAL A 108 -5.23 -26.49 -8.74
CA VAL A 108 -5.01 -26.85 -7.34
C VAL A 108 -6.04 -27.86 -6.87
N ASP A 109 -5.79 -28.51 -5.73
CA ASP A 109 -6.73 -29.46 -5.13
C ASP A 109 -8.05 -28.79 -4.69
N ASP A 110 -7.96 -27.66 -4.00
CA ASP A 110 -9.06 -26.82 -3.56
C ASP A 110 -8.53 -25.38 -3.32
N LEU A 111 -9.37 -24.34 -3.38
CA LEU A 111 -8.91 -22.96 -3.16
C LEU A 111 -8.55 -22.67 -1.68
N SER A 112 -9.14 -23.39 -0.74
CA SER A 112 -8.88 -23.25 0.70
C SER A 112 -7.51 -23.81 1.11
N THR A 113 -6.99 -24.79 0.38
CA THR A 113 -5.64 -25.40 0.56
C THR A 113 -4.63 -24.89 -0.46
N GLY A 114 -5.07 -24.61 -1.68
CA GLY A 114 -4.27 -24.09 -2.81
C GLY A 114 -3.11 -24.99 -3.23
N ARG A 115 -3.14 -26.30 -2.93
CA ARG A 115 -1.99 -27.17 -3.25
C ARG A 115 -2.03 -27.53 -4.72
N LEU A 116 -0.96 -27.23 -5.43
CA LEU A 116 -0.83 -27.55 -6.85
C LEU A 116 -1.03 -29.04 -7.13
N LEU A 117 -1.68 -29.33 -8.24
CA LEU A 117 -1.73 -30.68 -8.78
C LEU A 117 -0.47 -31.03 -9.58
N ASP A 118 -0.11 -32.30 -9.60
CA ASP A 118 0.98 -32.79 -10.45
C ASP A 118 0.57 -32.75 -11.93
N ASP A 119 -0.71 -33.05 -12.20
CA ASP A 119 -1.34 -32.88 -13.51
C ASP A 119 -1.97 -31.49 -13.63
N GLN A 120 -1.36 -30.65 -14.47
CA GLN A 120 -1.82 -29.29 -14.77
C GLN A 120 -2.69 -29.22 -16.04
N SER A 121 -3.20 -30.35 -16.54
CA SER A 121 -4.06 -30.41 -17.74
C SER A 121 -5.50 -29.93 -17.51
N GLY A 122 -5.92 -29.75 -16.26
CA GLY A 122 -7.28 -29.34 -15.90
C GLY A 122 -8.33 -30.47 -15.90
N LYS A 123 -7.91 -31.73 -16.02
CA LYS A 123 -8.81 -32.89 -15.91
C LYS A 123 -9.36 -33.09 -14.49
N SER A 124 -8.71 -32.52 -13.48
CA SER A 124 -9.10 -32.57 -12.08
C SER A 124 -8.69 -31.29 -11.37
N GLY A 125 -9.23 -31.06 -10.17
CA GLY A 125 -8.93 -29.88 -9.36
C GLY A 125 -9.75 -28.66 -9.72
N VAL A 126 -9.36 -27.53 -9.13
CA VAL A 126 -9.97 -26.22 -9.33
C VAL A 126 -8.98 -25.32 -10.04
N GLU A 127 -9.45 -24.58 -11.05
CA GLU A 127 -8.64 -23.56 -11.74
C GLU A 127 -8.26 -22.45 -10.75
N SER A 128 -6.98 -22.10 -10.74
CA SER A 128 -6.40 -20.95 -10.05
C SER A 128 -5.39 -20.28 -10.98
N VAL A 129 -4.64 -19.31 -10.45
CA VAL A 129 -3.64 -18.54 -11.17
C VAL A 129 -2.33 -18.57 -10.39
N TYR A 130 -1.21 -18.83 -11.06
CA TYR A 130 0.10 -18.74 -10.42
C TYR A 130 0.31 -17.38 -9.79
N GLY A 131 0.81 -17.38 -8.56
CA GLY A 131 1.08 -16.14 -7.86
C GLY A 131 2.41 -15.53 -8.30
N GLU A 132 2.68 -14.32 -7.82
CA GLU A 132 3.98 -13.68 -8.05
C GLU A 132 4.27 -12.63 -6.97
N ARG A 133 5.51 -12.14 -6.95
CA ARG A 133 5.97 -11.02 -6.13
C ARG A 133 6.32 -9.84 -7.02
N ILE A 134 5.90 -8.66 -6.60
CA ILE A 134 6.42 -7.40 -7.14
C ILE A 134 7.39 -6.85 -6.09
N MET A 135 8.66 -6.76 -6.46
CA MET A 135 9.71 -6.20 -5.62
C MET A 135 9.74 -4.69 -5.79
N VAL A 136 8.92 -3.94 -5.05
CA VAL A 136 8.72 -2.50 -5.26
C VAL A 136 10.03 -1.74 -5.04
N ALA A 137 10.42 -0.92 -6.02
CA ALA A 137 11.57 -0.04 -5.98
C ALA A 137 11.28 1.26 -5.21
N PRO A 138 12.29 2.05 -4.82
CA PRO A 138 12.07 3.35 -4.19
C PRO A 138 11.32 4.34 -5.09
N ASN A 139 10.74 5.37 -4.47
CA ASN A 139 10.06 6.48 -5.16
C ASN A 139 8.88 6.02 -6.03
N LYS A 140 7.95 5.29 -5.43
CA LYS A 140 6.77 4.77 -6.13
C LYS A 140 5.49 5.25 -5.47
N THR A 141 4.51 5.58 -6.30
CA THR A 141 3.13 5.79 -5.88
C THR A 141 2.25 4.83 -6.68
N LEU A 142 1.55 3.91 -6.03
CA LEU A 142 0.53 3.05 -6.64
C LEU A 142 -0.85 3.54 -6.19
N ILE A 143 -1.72 3.86 -7.14
CA ILE A 143 -3.06 4.38 -6.85
C ILE A 143 -4.10 3.64 -7.68
N GLY A 144 -5.10 3.09 -6.97
CA GLY A 144 -6.27 2.51 -7.62
C GLY A 144 -7.30 3.57 -8.01
N VAL A 145 -8.03 3.30 -9.10
CA VAL A 145 -9.16 4.08 -9.58
C VAL A 145 -10.40 3.21 -9.43
N VAL A 146 -11.46 3.78 -8.88
CA VAL A 146 -12.74 3.08 -8.74
C VAL A 146 -13.35 2.89 -10.12
N ASP A 147 -13.68 1.65 -10.45
CA ASP A 147 -14.53 1.36 -11.60
C ASP A 147 -15.94 1.89 -11.31
N PRO A 148 -16.45 2.86 -12.08
CA PRO A 148 -17.76 3.45 -11.85
C PRO A 148 -18.92 2.46 -12.04
N ALA A 149 -18.72 1.36 -12.78
CA ALA A 149 -19.75 0.35 -12.98
C ALA A 149 -19.94 -0.55 -11.76
N THR A 150 -18.85 -0.91 -11.09
CA THR A 150 -18.87 -1.83 -9.94
C THR A 150 -18.78 -1.11 -8.59
N GLY A 151 -18.33 0.14 -8.58
CA GLY A 151 -18.04 0.90 -7.36
C GLY A 151 -16.83 0.38 -6.59
N LYS A 152 -15.99 -0.48 -7.22
CA LYS A 152 -14.84 -1.12 -6.59
C LYS A 152 -13.53 -0.53 -7.10
N ALA A 153 -12.59 -0.36 -6.19
CA ALA A 153 -11.19 -0.13 -6.55
C ALA A 153 -10.55 -1.44 -7.06
N PRO A 154 -9.40 -1.37 -7.75
CA PRO A 154 -8.77 -2.54 -8.35
C PRO A 154 -8.34 -3.56 -7.30
N LEU A 155 -8.57 -4.84 -7.60
CA LEU A 155 -8.08 -5.97 -6.82
C LEU A 155 -6.78 -6.53 -7.41
N PHE A 156 -5.75 -6.59 -6.58
CA PHE A 156 -4.57 -7.40 -6.83
C PHE A 156 -4.75 -8.77 -6.18
N SER A 157 -4.83 -9.81 -7.02
CA SER A 157 -5.03 -11.18 -6.55
C SER A 157 -3.82 -12.05 -6.86
N HIS A 158 -3.40 -12.84 -5.86
CA HIS A 158 -2.24 -13.75 -5.92
C HIS A 158 -0.87 -13.05 -6.04
N ILE A 159 -0.84 -11.72 -5.86
CA ILE A 159 0.37 -10.91 -6.01
C ILE A 159 0.73 -10.33 -4.65
N THR A 160 1.94 -10.61 -4.19
CA THR A 160 2.51 -9.93 -3.00
C THR A 160 3.34 -8.73 -3.42
N PHE A 161 3.25 -7.64 -2.66
CA PHE A 161 4.05 -6.44 -2.86
C PHE A 161 5.12 -6.35 -1.78
N VAL A 162 6.38 -6.32 -2.20
CA VAL A 162 7.52 -6.44 -1.30
C VAL A 162 8.38 -5.20 -1.38
N MET A 163 8.48 -4.49 -0.27
CA MET A 163 9.31 -3.30 -0.10
C MET A 163 10.56 -3.71 0.67
N GLN A 164 11.57 -4.22 -0.06
CA GLN A 164 12.77 -4.79 0.53
C GLN A 164 13.96 -3.82 0.48
N SER A 165 14.28 -3.22 1.63
CA SER A 165 15.36 -2.24 1.80
C SER A 165 15.22 -1.03 0.87
N VAL A 166 14.01 -0.48 0.81
CA VAL A 166 13.64 0.66 -0.03
C VAL A 166 12.97 1.74 0.80
N ASP A 167 12.93 2.95 0.26
CA ASP A 167 12.25 4.08 0.87
C ASP A 167 11.32 4.81 -0.08
N ASN A 168 10.43 5.63 0.50
CA ASN A 168 9.58 6.57 -0.20
C ASN A 168 8.55 5.93 -1.13
N ILE A 169 7.57 5.28 -0.51
CA ILE A 169 6.52 4.54 -1.21
C ILE A 169 5.14 4.97 -0.70
N ILE A 170 4.22 5.18 -1.63
CA ILE A 170 2.80 5.44 -1.37
C ILE A 170 1.98 4.34 -2.06
N ILE A 171 1.09 3.68 -1.35
CA ILE A 171 0.08 2.78 -1.92
C ILE A 171 -1.29 3.21 -1.43
N ARG A 172 -2.21 3.52 -2.34
CA ARG A 172 -3.56 3.95 -1.95
C ARG A 172 -4.67 3.41 -2.82
N ASN A 173 -5.84 3.26 -2.20
CA ASN A 173 -7.09 2.94 -2.90
C ASN A 173 -7.06 1.60 -3.66
N CYS A 174 -6.45 0.58 -3.07
CA CYS A 174 -6.23 -0.73 -3.69
C CYS A 174 -6.77 -1.85 -2.82
N ARG A 175 -7.25 -2.93 -3.45
CA ARG A 175 -7.70 -4.15 -2.76
C ARG A 175 -6.67 -5.25 -2.96
N PHE A 176 -6.38 -6.04 -1.93
CA PHE A 176 -5.34 -7.08 -1.97
C PHE A 176 -5.87 -8.39 -1.40
N THR A 177 -5.58 -9.48 -2.11
CA THR A 177 -5.86 -10.83 -1.63
C THR A 177 -4.83 -11.85 -2.14
N MET A 178 -4.47 -12.78 -1.27
CA MET A 178 -3.73 -13.99 -1.60
C MET A 178 -4.64 -15.21 -1.70
N LYS A 179 -5.97 -15.02 -1.57
CA LYS A 179 -6.95 -16.11 -1.64
C LYS A 179 -6.78 -16.92 -2.91
N GLY A 180 -6.53 -18.22 -2.77
CA GLY A 180 -6.37 -19.15 -3.90
C GLY A 180 -4.95 -19.27 -4.44
N VAL A 181 -3.96 -18.54 -3.90
CA VAL A 181 -2.59 -18.53 -4.44
C VAL A 181 -1.97 -19.92 -4.36
N PRO A 182 -1.45 -20.49 -5.46
CA PRO A 182 -0.94 -21.85 -5.42
C PRO A 182 0.29 -21.96 -4.52
N VAL A 183 0.33 -23.07 -3.78
CA VAL A 183 1.48 -23.52 -2.98
C VAL A 183 1.86 -24.94 -3.41
N LEU A 184 3.08 -25.36 -3.09
CA LEU A 184 3.46 -26.76 -3.32
C LEU A 184 2.65 -27.71 -2.42
N ARG A 185 2.49 -28.96 -2.85
CA ARG A 185 1.82 -30.00 -2.03
C ARG A 185 2.56 -30.29 -0.72
N THR A 186 3.87 -30.12 -0.73
CA THR A 186 4.79 -30.39 0.39
C THR A 186 5.67 -29.18 0.62
N GLY A 187 6.01 -28.90 1.88
CA GLY A 187 6.82 -27.76 2.26
C GLY A 187 6.03 -26.71 3.01
N GLU A 188 6.62 -25.52 3.12
CA GLU A 188 5.92 -24.34 3.66
C GLU A 188 4.93 -23.80 2.63
N ASN A 189 3.92 -23.04 3.07
CA ASN A 189 2.95 -22.42 2.17
C ASN A 189 3.55 -21.21 1.44
N LYS A 190 4.56 -21.41 0.58
CA LYS A 190 5.13 -20.35 -0.25
C LYS A 190 4.34 -20.19 -1.54
N ILE A 191 4.23 -18.95 -2.01
CA ILE A 191 3.69 -18.62 -3.33
C ILE A 191 4.50 -19.38 -4.39
N VAL A 192 3.81 -20.06 -5.29
CA VAL A 192 4.41 -20.63 -6.50
C VAL A 192 4.10 -19.74 -7.69
N ALA A 193 5.17 -19.27 -8.34
CA ALA A 193 5.13 -18.56 -9.62
C ALA A 193 5.44 -19.50 -10.78
N TRP A 194 5.03 -19.12 -11.99
CA TRP A 194 5.46 -19.75 -13.22
C TRP A 194 6.50 -18.87 -13.91
N ARG A 195 7.74 -19.35 -14.00
CA ARG A 195 8.86 -18.59 -14.56
C ARG A 195 9.64 -19.45 -15.54
N ASN A 196 9.77 -18.98 -16.78
CA ASN A 196 10.57 -19.60 -17.84
C ASN A 196 10.26 -21.10 -18.01
N GLY A 197 8.98 -21.47 -17.97
CA GLY A 197 8.53 -22.85 -18.16
C GLY A 197 8.63 -23.75 -16.92
N ALA A 198 8.84 -23.18 -15.72
CA ALA A 198 8.94 -23.94 -14.47
C ALA A 198 8.17 -23.28 -13.32
N GLN A 199 7.70 -24.12 -12.38
CA GLN A 199 7.20 -23.69 -11.09
C GLN A 199 8.37 -23.25 -10.19
N VAL A 200 8.24 -22.09 -9.55
CA VAL A 200 9.27 -21.52 -8.67
C VAL A 200 8.60 -21.01 -7.40
N GLU A 201 9.04 -21.45 -6.23
CA GLU A 201 8.65 -20.83 -4.96
C GLU A 201 9.30 -19.45 -4.85
N VAL A 202 8.50 -18.41 -4.64
CA VAL A 202 8.99 -17.03 -4.66
C VAL A 202 8.98 -16.35 -3.31
N GLY A 203 8.11 -16.74 -2.37
CA GLY A 203 8.07 -16.14 -1.02
C GLY A 203 6.79 -16.43 -0.25
N ASP A 204 6.66 -15.80 0.92
CA ASP A 204 5.46 -15.94 1.76
C ASP A 204 4.23 -15.27 1.12
N PRO A 205 3.03 -15.83 1.31
CA PRO A 205 1.76 -15.29 0.81
C PRO A 205 1.27 -14.15 1.72
N ASP A 206 2.14 -13.15 1.91
CA ASP A 206 1.79 -11.84 2.48
C ASP A 206 1.06 -11.01 1.41
N CYS A 207 0.08 -10.17 1.76
CA CYS A 207 -0.39 -9.17 0.77
C CYS A 207 0.67 -8.08 0.55
N ILE A 208 1.15 -7.47 1.64
CA ILE A 208 2.27 -6.52 1.64
C ILE A 208 3.33 -6.92 2.67
N GLY A 209 4.58 -7.04 2.21
CA GLY A 209 5.75 -7.28 3.05
C GLY A 209 6.74 -6.11 3.00
N ILE A 210 6.96 -5.44 4.12
CA ILE A 210 7.95 -4.36 4.29
C ILE A 210 9.11 -4.89 5.12
N GLN A 211 10.33 -4.88 4.58
CA GLN A 211 11.47 -5.49 5.24
C GLN A 211 12.80 -4.88 4.86
N ALA A 212 13.72 -4.74 5.81
CA ALA A 212 15.08 -4.25 5.55
C ALA A 212 16.12 -5.37 5.64
N ASP A 213 16.12 -6.32 4.70
CA ASP A 213 17.01 -7.49 4.72
C ASP A 213 17.53 -7.96 3.35
N LYS A 214 17.64 -7.06 2.37
CA LYS A 214 18.18 -7.36 1.03
C LYS A 214 19.55 -8.08 1.05
N VAL A 215 20.44 -7.68 1.96
CA VAL A 215 21.80 -8.23 2.14
C VAL A 215 22.03 -8.62 3.61
N SER A 216 21.63 -7.76 4.54
CA SER A 216 21.76 -8.00 5.98
C SER A 216 20.76 -7.17 6.76
N ALA A 217 19.96 -7.82 7.60
CA ALA A 217 19.01 -7.17 8.48
C ALA A 217 19.66 -6.23 9.52
N LYS A 218 20.98 -6.29 9.70
CA LYS A 218 21.73 -5.43 10.63
C LYS A 218 22.17 -4.10 10.04
N THR A 219 22.34 -4.04 8.72
CA THR A 219 22.94 -2.88 8.04
C THR A 219 22.02 -2.28 6.99
N ASN A 220 21.09 -3.08 6.46
CA ASN A 220 20.04 -2.53 5.61
C ASN A 220 19.03 -1.75 6.44
N TRP A 221 18.35 -0.85 5.74
CA TRP A 221 17.29 -0.04 6.26
C TRP A 221 16.24 0.16 5.16
N GLY A 222 15.04 0.57 5.56
CA GLY A 222 13.97 1.04 4.69
C GLY A 222 13.06 1.98 5.46
N GLY A 223 12.16 2.67 4.79
CA GLY A 223 11.24 3.57 5.50
C GLY A 223 10.52 4.57 4.63
N HIS A 224 9.81 5.53 5.23
CA HIS A 224 9.00 6.51 4.49
C HIS A 224 7.96 5.81 3.61
N ILE A 225 7.06 5.06 4.25
CA ILE A 225 6.06 4.25 3.58
C ILE A 225 4.67 4.61 4.09
N TRP A 226 3.77 4.92 3.16
CA TRP A 226 2.37 5.22 3.43
C TRP A 226 1.46 4.23 2.71
N VAL A 227 0.64 3.49 3.47
CA VAL A 227 -0.41 2.61 2.93
C VAL A 227 -1.75 3.11 3.44
N ASP A 228 -2.60 3.56 2.53
CA ASP A 228 -3.81 4.30 2.88
C ASP A 228 -5.03 3.94 2.03
N HIS A 229 -6.22 3.86 2.65
CA HIS A 229 -7.45 3.48 1.94
C HIS A 229 -7.31 2.17 1.16
N CYS A 230 -6.60 1.19 1.70
CA CYS A 230 -6.50 -0.13 1.09
C CYS A 230 -7.42 -1.14 1.78
N GLU A 231 -7.86 -2.16 1.05
CA GLU A 231 -8.65 -3.28 1.56
C GLU A 231 -7.80 -4.55 1.50
N PHE A 232 -7.77 -5.33 2.57
CA PHE A 232 -6.97 -6.55 2.69
C PHE A 232 -7.82 -7.69 3.23
N PHE A 233 -7.84 -8.81 2.50
CA PHE A 233 -8.64 -9.97 2.90
C PHE A 233 -8.13 -11.26 2.26
N ASN A 234 -8.44 -12.40 2.89
CA ASN A 234 -8.21 -13.71 2.28
C ASN A 234 -9.45 -14.60 2.41
N GLY A 235 -9.88 -14.87 3.65
CA GLY A 235 -11.07 -15.66 3.99
C GLY A 235 -11.04 -17.11 3.49
N GLY A 236 -11.87 -17.96 4.09
CA GLY A 236 -12.13 -19.32 3.57
C GLY A 236 -10.90 -20.23 3.47
N ALA A 237 -9.87 -19.99 4.28
CA ALA A 237 -8.69 -20.83 4.35
C ALA A 237 -9.00 -22.16 5.06
N ALA A 238 -8.34 -23.25 4.64
CA ALA A 238 -8.47 -24.55 5.30
C ALA A 238 -7.91 -24.55 6.73
N ASN A 239 -6.95 -23.65 7.01
CA ASN A 239 -6.39 -23.40 8.33
C ASN A 239 -5.72 -22.03 8.37
N LYS A 240 -5.44 -21.56 9.59
CA LYS A 240 -4.88 -20.24 9.86
C LYS A 240 -3.52 -19.92 9.24
N ASP A 241 -2.73 -20.94 8.87
CA ASP A 241 -1.37 -20.80 8.35
C ASP A 241 -1.31 -20.96 6.83
N ARG A 242 -2.46 -21.10 6.18
CA ARG A 242 -2.59 -21.15 4.72
C ARG A 242 -2.02 -19.90 4.03
N TYR A 243 -2.28 -18.75 4.63
CA TYR A 243 -1.76 -17.45 4.23
C TYR A 243 -0.89 -16.91 5.38
N ASP A 244 -0.07 -15.88 5.14
CA ASP A 244 0.70 -15.24 6.20
C ASP A 244 0.10 -13.89 6.61
N GLY A 245 0.82 -12.77 6.45
CA GLY A 245 0.38 -11.43 6.83
C GLY A 245 -0.54 -10.76 5.80
N LEU A 246 -1.40 -9.84 6.25
CA LEU A 246 -1.98 -8.83 5.35
C LEU A 246 -0.98 -7.69 5.14
N LEU A 247 -0.42 -7.14 6.21
CA LEU A 247 0.57 -6.07 6.14
C LEU A 247 1.64 -6.26 7.22
N ASP A 248 2.81 -6.71 6.79
CA ASP A 248 3.91 -7.04 7.69
C ASP A 248 5.05 -6.03 7.59
N CYS A 249 5.66 -5.69 8.73
CA CYS A 249 6.83 -4.82 8.84
C CYS A 249 7.91 -5.50 9.67
N LYS A 250 9.03 -5.85 9.04
CA LYS A 250 10.10 -6.69 9.60
C LYS A 250 11.45 -5.96 9.50
N ASN A 251 12.38 -6.29 10.39
CA ASN A 251 13.73 -5.73 10.40
C ASN A 251 13.76 -4.20 10.59
N ASN A 252 14.86 -3.57 10.16
CA ASN A 252 15.23 -2.18 10.42
C ASN A 252 14.51 -1.14 9.53
N VAL A 253 13.18 -1.09 9.63
CA VAL A 253 12.33 -0.13 8.88
C VAL A 253 11.80 0.99 9.78
N GLN A 254 11.61 2.21 9.26
CA GLN A 254 11.19 3.38 10.05
C GLN A 254 10.26 4.34 9.26
N TRP A 255 9.55 5.24 9.93
CA TRP A 255 8.72 6.30 9.32
C TRP A 255 7.59 5.76 8.45
N MET A 256 6.62 5.12 9.09
CA MET A 256 5.47 4.53 8.42
C MET A 256 4.16 5.12 8.93
N THR A 257 3.21 5.29 8.01
CA THR A 257 1.81 5.58 8.33
C THR A 257 0.94 4.54 7.63
N PHE A 258 0.05 3.90 8.37
CA PHE A 258 -0.98 3.02 7.84
C PHE A 258 -2.34 3.56 8.28
N SER A 259 -3.09 4.12 7.34
CA SER A 259 -4.27 4.95 7.63
C SER A 259 -5.49 4.53 6.82
N TYR A 260 -6.68 4.59 7.42
CA TYR A 260 -7.94 4.31 6.70
C TYR A 260 -7.96 2.99 5.93
N ASN A 261 -7.24 1.96 6.38
CA ASN A 261 -7.28 0.65 5.72
C ASN A 261 -8.39 -0.22 6.31
N TYR A 262 -8.95 -1.12 5.50
CA TYR A 262 -9.91 -2.12 5.93
C TYR A 262 -9.27 -3.52 5.86
N PHE A 263 -9.10 -4.15 7.01
CA PHE A 263 -8.56 -5.49 7.16
C PHE A 263 -9.67 -6.42 7.62
N HIS A 264 -9.98 -7.45 6.83
CA HIS A 264 -11.08 -8.36 7.19
C HIS A 264 -10.88 -9.78 6.72
N ASP A 265 -11.65 -10.70 7.31
CA ASP A 265 -11.71 -12.11 6.94
C ASP A 265 -10.31 -12.74 6.80
N HIS A 266 -9.57 -12.81 7.90
CA HIS A 266 -8.23 -13.37 7.89
C HIS A 266 -7.82 -13.84 9.29
N ASP A 267 -6.71 -14.57 9.38
CA ASP A 267 -6.18 -15.03 10.66
C ASP A 267 -5.05 -14.11 11.17
N LYS A 268 -3.99 -13.89 10.41
CA LYS A 268 -2.77 -13.17 10.87
C LYS A 268 -2.65 -11.81 10.19
N SER A 269 -3.17 -10.74 10.78
CA SER A 269 -3.28 -9.45 10.08
C SER A 269 -1.94 -8.72 9.88
N CYS A 270 -1.38 -8.11 10.92
CA CYS A 270 -0.25 -7.19 10.79
C CYS A 270 0.89 -7.49 11.78
N LEU A 271 2.00 -8.09 11.31
CA LEU A 271 3.19 -8.38 12.13
C LEU A 271 4.22 -7.26 12.06
N PHE A 272 4.43 -6.56 13.17
CA PHE A 272 5.44 -5.51 13.31
C PHE A 272 6.59 -6.00 14.21
N GLY A 273 7.61 -6.58 13.59
CA GLY A 273 8.75 -7.24 14.24
C GLY A 273 8.55 -8.75 14.38
N LYS A 274 9.31 -9.55 13.62
CA LYS A 274 9.13 -11.00 13.50
C LYS A 274 9.59 -11.83 14.69
N GLY A 275 10.36 -11.23 15.60
CA GLY A 275 10.86 -11.90 16.80
C GLY A 275 11.77 -11.00 17.64
N ASN A 276 12.32 -11.54 18.73
CA ASN A 276 13.15 -10.77 19.65
C ASN A 276 14.53 -10.40 19.06
N SER A 277 15.00 -11.14 18.07
CA SER A 277 16.19 -10.80 17.29
C SER A 277 15.93 -9.72 16.23
N ASP A 278 14.67 -9.30 16.06
CA ASP A 278 14.21 -8.25 15.17
C ASP A 278 13.83 -7.00 16.00
N ILE A 279 14.68 -6.64 16.95
CA ILE A 279 14.55 -5.42 17.75
C ILE A 279 15.86 -4.65 17.57
N TYR A 280 15.76 -3.48 16.92
CA TYR A 280 16.89 -2.61 16.65
C TYR A 280 16.67 -1.26 17.33
N ASP A 281 17.75 -0.57 17.67
CA ASP A 281 17.67 0.77 18.22
C ASP A 281 17.02 1.72 17.20
N GLY A 282 16.05 2.51 17.66
CA GLY A 282 15.26 3.41 16.82
C GLY A 282 14.34 2.75 15.77
N CYS A 283 14.21 1.42 15.68
CA CYS A 283 13.38 0.83 14.62
C CYS A 283 11.88 1.05 14.78
N ARG A 284 11.14 0.91 13.66
CA ARG A 284 9.68 0.91 13.51
C ARG A 284 8.98 2.02 14.31
N THR A 285 8.95 3.20 13.71
CA THR A 285 8.03 4.28 14.09
C THR A 285 6.81 4.23 13.18
N ILE A 286 5.64 3.94 13.75
CA ILE A 286 4.41 3.65 12.99
C ILE A 286 3.26 4.51 13.51
N SER A 287 2.60 5.23 12.61
CA SER A 287 1.27 5.80 12.85
C SER A 287 0.24 4.84 12.28
N PHE A 288 -0.65 4.36 13.12
CA PHE A 288 -1.65 3.36 12.76
C PHE A 288 -3.01 3.89 13.15
N HIS A 289 -3.78 4.41 12.20
CA HIS A 289 -5.02 5.11 12.53
C HIS A 289 -6.15 4.99 11.55
N HIS A 290 -7.37 5.15 12.08
CA HIS A 290 -8.60 5.05 11.30
C HIS A 290 -8.69 3.74 10.51
N ASN A 291 -7.96 2.70 10.91
CA ASN A 291 -8.06 1.39 10.28
C ASN A 291 -9.25 0.67 10.89
N PHE A 292 -9.91 -0.13 10.06
CA PHE A 292 -11.01 -0.98 10.46
C PHE A 292 -10.58 -2.44 10.38
N PHE A 293 -10.59 -3.14 11.51
CA PHE A 293 -10.46 -4.59 11.56
C PHE A 293 -11.84 -5.23 11.77
N ASP A 294 -12.22 -6.16 10.91
CA ASP A 294 -13.51 -6.85 10.99
C ASP A 294 -13.33 -8.35 10.77
N GLN A 295 -13.85 -9.17 11.68
CA GLN A 295 -13.81 -10.63 11.58
C GLN A 295 -12.39 -11.21 11.39
N ILE A 296 -11.38 -10.66 12.08
CA ILE A 296 -10.05 -11.31 12.13
C ILE A 296 -10.10 -12.43 13.18
N GLN A 297 -10.11 -13.67 12.73
CA GLN A 297 -10.31 -14.87 13.55
C GLN A 297 -9.01 -15.44 14.16
N GLY A 298 -7.91 -14.69 14.03
CA GLY A 298 -6.61 -15.08 14.57
C GLY A 298 -5.96 -13.99 15.43
N SER A 299 -4.83 -13.44 14.98
CA SER A 299 -3.95 -12.57 15.76
C SER A 299 -3.34 -11.44 14.94
N ARG A 300 -2.60 -10.57 15.64
CA ARG A 300 -1.77 -9.48 15.07
C ARG A 300 -2.59 -8.27 14.59
N LEU A 301 -3.30 -7.53 15.46
CA LEU A 301 -4.08 -6.35 15.06
C LEU A 301 -3.61 -4.99 15.68
N PRO A 302 -2.31 -4.62 15.57
CA PRO A 302 -1.17 -5.37 15.09
C PRO A 302 -0.50 -6.17 16.22
N GLN A 303 0.49 -7.00 15.87
CA GLN A 303 1.45 -7.53 16.83
C GLN A 303 2.75 -6.74 16.75
N GLN A 304 3.10 -6.02 17.81
CA GLN A 304 4.31 -5.20 17.89
C GLN A 304 5.40 -5.86 18.74
N ARG A 305 6.64 -5.77 18.28
CA ARG A 305 7.90 -5.96 19.04
C ARG A 305 8.80 -4.76 18.77
N GLY A 306 9.49 -4.26 19.78
CA GLY A 306 10.31 -3.05 19.66
C GLY A 306 9.52 -1.83 19.19
N GLY A 307 10.25 -0.76 18.89
CA GLY A 307 9.74 0.42 18.21
C GLY A 307 8.64 1.19 18.93
N HIS A 308 8.16 2.24 18.26
CA HIS A 308 7.20 3.18 18.77
C HIS A 308 5.97 3.24 17.86
N MET A 309 4.78 3.01 18.40
CA MET A 309 3.56 3.06 17.62
C MET A 309 2.55 4.03 18.22
N HIS A 310 2.09 4.97 17.39
CA HIS A 310 0.89 5.74 17.67
C HIS A 310 -0.32 4.99 17.10
N TYR A 311 -1.18 4.47 17.95
CA TYR A 311 -2.36 3.68 17.59
C TYR A 311 -3.63 4.44 17.94
N TYR A 312 -4.26 5.11 16.96
CA TYR A 312 -5.39 6.01 17.27
C TYR A 312 -6.57 5.90 16.33
N ASN A 313 -7.79 6.16 16.83
CA ASN A 313 -9.03 6.08 16.03
C ASN A 313 -9.22 4.78 15.22
N ASN A 314 -8.64 3.67 15.64
CA ASN A 314 -8.91 2.38 15.00
C ASN A 314 -10.21 1.78 15.53
N TYR A 315 -10.94 1.10 14.65
CA TYR A 315 -12.12 0.33 14.98
C TYR A 315 -11.84 -1.16 14.82
N MET A 316 -12.19 -1.96 15.82
CA MET A 316 -12.02 -3.41 15.79
C MET A 316 -13.35 -4.08 16.13
N LYS A 317 -13.83 -4.97 15.26
CA LYS A 317 -15.15 -5.60 15.38
C LYS A 317 -15.08 -7.10 15.16
N GLY A 318 -15.59 -7.88 16.11
CA GLY A 318 -15.73 -9.33 15.96
C GLY A 318 -14.40 -10.08 15.81
N CYS A 319 -13.33 -9.60 16.46
CA CYS A 319 -11.99 -10.19 16.34
C CYS A 319 -11.64 -11.11 17.52
N GLU A 320 -10.82 -12.13 17.27
CA GLU A 320 -10.37 -13.07 18.32
C GLU A 320 -9.24 -12.51 19.21
N ASP A 321 -8.41 -11.63 18.66
CA ASP A 321 -7.27 -10.99 19.32
C ASP A 321 -7.23 -9.51 18.91
N GLY A 322 -6.25 -8.76 19.39
CA GLY A 322 -6.18 -7.32 19.18
C GLY A 322 -4.77 -6.76 19.07
N TYR A 323 -4.59 -5.54 19.56
CA TYR A 323 -3.29 -4.89 19.61
C TYR A 323 -2.42 -5.57 20.68
N ARG A 324 -1.38 -6.27 20.22
CA ARG A 324 -0.47 -7.02 21.08
C ARG A 324 0.88 -6.32 21.20
N LEU A 325 1.22 -5.90 22.42
CA LEU A 325 2.53 -5.38 22.78
C LEU A 325 3.42 -6.53 23.30
N ASN A 326 4.56 -6.78 22.63
CA ASN A 326 5.58 -7.73 23.09
C ASN A 326 6.87 -7.00 23.47
N ASP A 327 7.99 -7.72 23.51
CA ASP A 327 9.26 -7.23 24.03
C ASP A 327 9.69 -5.89 23.43
N GLN A 328 10.02 -4.96 24.32
CA GLN A 328 10.48 -3.58 24.03
C GLN A 328 9.53 -2.77 23.15
N ALA A 329 8.26 -3.16 23.02
CA ALA A 329 7.25 -2.34 22.37
C ALA A 329 6.87 -1.15 23.24
N THR A 330 6.84 0.04 22.63
CA THR A 330 6.28 1.27 23.22
C THR A 330 5.10 1.72 22.37
N GLY A 331 3.96 1.98 23.01
CA GLY A 331 2.74 2.42 22.33
C GLY A 331 2.13 3.64 22.99
N TYR A 332 1.53 4.52 22.17
CA TYR A 332 0.56 5.52 22.60
C TYR A 332 -0.77 5.19 21.92
N ILE A 333 -1.82 4.98 22.72
CA ILE A 333 -3.17 4.67 22.23
C ILE A 333 -4.14 5.78 22.63
N GLU A 334 -4.93 6.23 21.67
CA GLU A 334 -5.99 7.20 21.90
C GLU A 334 -7.19 6.96 21.00
N ALA A 335 -8.37 7.23 21.55
CA ALA A 335 -9.65 7.22 20.86
C ALA A 335 -9.91 5.98 19.98
N CYS A 336 -9.59 4.77 20.47
CA CYS A 336 -9.88 3.52 19.74
C CYS A 336 -11.15 2.85 20.26
N TYR A 337 -11.89 2.21 19.36
CA TYR A 337 -13.15 1.53 19.67
C TYR A 337 -13.04 0.04 19.40
N PHE A 338 -13.38 -0.78 20.39
CA PHE A 338 -13.34 -2.24 20.30
C PHE A 338 -14.74 -2.82 20.56
N GLU A 339 -15.25 -3.58 19.60
CA GLU A 339 -16.58 -4.20 19.62
C GLU A 339 -16.48 -5.70 19.40
N ASP A 340 -17.18 -6.48 20.24
CA ASP A 340 -17.29 -7.93 20.14
C ASP A 340 -15.92 -8.63 19.95
N THR A 341 -14.87 -8.01 20.50
CA THR A 341 -13.51 -8.46 20.34
C THR A 341 -13.08 -9.18 21.59
N LYS A 342 -12.64 -10.43 21.45
CA LYS A 342 -12.35 -11.27 22.60
C LYS A 342 -11.19 -10.71 23.44
N SER A 343 -10.12 -10.25 22.80
CA SER A 343 -8.95 -9.69 23.52
C SER A 343 -8.37 -8.47 22.80
N PRO A 344 -9.00 -7.29 22.93
CA PRO A 344 -8.70 -6.10 22.14
C PRO A 344 -7.31 -5.49 22.35
N ILE A 345 -6.78 -5.59 23.57
CA ILE A 345 -5.43 -5.14 23.92
C ILE A 345 -4.78 -6.25 24.72
N MET A 346 -3.53 -6.59 24.39
CA MET A 346 -2.85 -7.73 24.99
C MET A 346 -1.35 -7.51 25.21
N SER A 347 -0.79 -8.23 26.17
CA SER A 347 0.67 -8.38 26.30
C SER A 347 1.09 -9.65 27.03
N LYS A 348 2.36 -10.01 26.89
CA LYS A 348 3.07 -10.94 27.77
C LYS A 348 4.07 -10.14 28.60
N GLY A 349 3.72 -9.89 29.86
CA GLY A 349 4.53 -9.09 30.79
C GLY A 349 4.26 -7.59 30.73
N GLU A 350 5.00 -6.83 31.52
CA GLU A 350 4.85 -5.38 31.63
C GLU A 350 5.53 -4.68 30.44
N LYS A 351 4.72 -4.22 29.47
CA LYS A 351 5.17 -3.43 28.30
C LYS A 351 4.56 -2.04 28.34
N GLY A 352 5.30 -1.04 27.87
CA GLY A 352 4.94 0.38 27.98
C GLY A 352 3.81 0.76 27.05
N LEU A 353 2.63 1.04 27.61
CA LEU A 353 1.51 1.64 26.90
C LEU A 353 1.09 2.93 27.61
N HIS A 354 1.05 4.02 26.86
CA HIS A 354 0.41 5.26 27.28
C HIS A 354 -1.01 5.26 26.70
N VAL A 355 -2.04 5.33 27.55
CA VAL A 355 -3.43 5.48 27.12
C VAL A 355 -3.86 6.92 27.38
N ASN A 356 -4.34 7.62 26.34
CA ASN A 356 -4.92 8.95 26.52
C ASN A 356 -6.23 8.85 27.31
N LYS A 357 -6.30 9.55 28.45
CA LYS A 357 -7.46 9.57 29.34
C LYS A 357 -8.31 10.84 29.25
N THR A 358 -8.02 11.69 28.26
CA THR A 358 -8.79 12.92 28.03
C THR A 358 -10.23 12.58 27.67
N ASP A 359 -11.19 13.33 28.21
CA ASP A 359 -12.62 13.12 27.97
C ASP A 359 -12.92 13.10 26.46
N GLY A 360 -13.66 12.08 26.02
CA GLY A 360 -13.98 11.82 24.61
C GLY A 360 -12.89 11.17 23.77
N TYR A 361 -11.68 10.94 24.32
CA TYR A 361 -10.52 10.39 23.59
C TYR A 361 -9.87 9.16 24.26
N ASP A 362 -10.49 8.61 25.33
CA ASP A 362 -10.10 7.30 25.89
C ASP A 362 -10.50 6.15 24.96
N VAL A 363 -10.08 4.93 25.24
CA VAL A 363 -10.56 3.73 24.55
C VAL A 363 -11.94 3.31 25.02
N ILE A 364 -12.74 2.73 24.12
CA ILE A 364 -14.07 2.19 24.41
C ILE A 364 -14.11 0.68 24.12
N PHE A 365 -14.71 -0.08 25.04
CA PHE A 365 -14.98 -1.50 24.87
C PHE A 365 -16.50 -1.77 24.88
N LYS A 366 -16.98 -2.57 23.94
CA LYS A 366 -18.37 -3.05 23.84
C LYS A 366 -18.35 -4.55 23.54
N GLY A 367 -19.03 -5.38 24.32
CA GLY A 367 -19.07 -6.83 24.06
C GLY A 367 -17.72 -7.58 24.20
N CYS A 368 -16.67 -6.94 24.69
CA CYS A 368 -15.32 -7.51 24.72
C CYS A 368 -15.10 -8.43 25.95
N SER A 369 -14.25 -9.45 25.82
CA SER A 369 -14.06 -10.47 26.88
C SER A 369 -12.89 -10.18 27.83
N ASN A 370 -11.73 -9.78 27.32
CA ASN A 370 -10.51 -9.56 28.11
C ASN A 370 -10.06 -8.09 28.00
N LEU A 371 -10.36 -7.28 29.02
CA LEU A 371 -10.17 -5.83 28.94
C LEU A 371 -8.85 -5.37 29.56
N LEU A 372 -8.46 -4.13 29.28
CA LEU A 372 -7.43 -3.47 30.08
C LEU A 372 -7.94 -3.29 31.52
N THR A 373 -7.09 -3.53 32.52
CA THR A 373 -7.46 -3.32 33.94
C THR A 373 -7.99 -1.90 34.16
N GLY A 374 -9.14 -1.79 34.85
CA GLY A 374 -9.79 -0.50 35.14
C GLY A 374 -10.85 -0.07 34.12
N TYR A 375 -11.22 -0.95 33.17
CA TYR A 375 -12.27 -0.70 32.20
C TYR A 375 -13.39 -1.74 32.31
N ASP A 376 -14.60 -1.31 31.96
CA ASP A 376 -15.78 -2.16 31.77
C ASP A 376 -16.27 -2.03 30.32
N ASN A 377 -17.12 -2.98 29.89
CA ASN A 377 -17.85 -2.81 28.65
C ASN A 377 -18.99 -1.80 28.81
N ILE A 378 -19.15 -0.89 27.86
CA ILE A 378 -20.19 0.16 27.90
C ILE A 378 -21.62 -0.39 27.81
N ASP A 379 -21.78 -1.61 27.30
CA ASP A 379 -23.06 -2.31 27.17
C ASP A 379 -23.35 -3.27 28.34
N GLY A 380 -22.48 -3.29 29.36
CA GLY A 380 -22.60 -4.18 30.50
C GLY A 380 -22.28 -5.64 30.20
N ALA A 381 -21.70 -5.96 29.03
CA ALA A 381 -21.26 -7.31 28.71
C ALA A 381 -20.22 -7.83 29.72
N LYS A 382 -20.33 -9.13 30.06
CA LYS A 382 -19.49 -9.76 31.08
C LYS A 382 -18.01 -9.79 30.66
N VAL A 383 -17.17 -9.15 31.47
CA VAL A 383 -15.71 -9.27 31.40
C VAL A 383 -15.26 -10.61 31.97
N LYS A 384 -14.45 -11.35 31.21
CA LYS A 384 -13.90 -12.67 31.58
C LYS A 384 -12.50 -12.59 32.17
N GLY A 385 -11.75 -11.54 31.83
CA GLY A 385 -10.38 -11.35 32.31
C GLY A 385 -9.90 -9.92 32.11
N HIS A 386 -8.77 -9.61 32.71
CA HIS A 386 -8.10 -8.33 32.54
C HIS A 386 -6.63 -8.53 32.16
N VAL A 387 -6.09 -7.58 31.41
CA VAL A 387 -4.66 -7.44 31.15
C VAL A 387 -4.15 -6.18 31.84
N THR A 388 -2.96 -6.26 32.43
CA THR A 388 -2.23 -5.10 32.96
C THR A 388 -0.99 -4.88 32.12
N LEU A 389 -0.74 -3.61 31.78
CA LEU A 389 0.43 -3.16 31.03
C LEU A 389 1.26 -2.23 31.92
N ALA A 390 2.56 -2.10 31.62
CA ALA A 390 3.35 -1.05 32.24
C ALA A 390 2.91 0.30 31.68
N SER A 391 2.87 1.30 32.55
CA SER A 391 2.66 2.68 32.10
C SER A 391 3.85 3.13 31.25
N SER A 392 3.55 3.89 30.21
CA SER A 392 4.51 4.74 29.49
C SER A 392 3.99 6.18 29.52
N ASP A 393 4.88 7.15 29.39
CA ASP A 393 4.58 8.57 29.15
C ASP A 393 4.91 8.97 27.70
N TRP A 394 5.22 8.00 26.84
CA TRP A 394 5.63 8.27 25.48
C TRP A 394 4.48 8.88 24.67
N VAL A 395 4.81 9.89 23.88
CA VAL A 395 3.93 10.50 22.88
C VAL A 395 4.70 10.72 21.57
N PRO A 396 4.02 10.76 20.40
CA PRO A 396 4.68 10.80 19.10
C PRO A 396 5.67 11.96 18.92
N THR A 397 5.38 13.12 19.50
CA THR A 397 6.21 14.33 19.41
C THR A 397 7.57 14.22 20.09
N GLN A 398 7.73 13.25 21.02
CA GLN A 398 9.04 12.94 21.60
C GLN A 398 9.96 12.21 20.61
N THR A 399 9.39 11.50 19.64
CA THR A 399 10.15 10.82 18.57
C THR A 399 10.32 11.71 17.34
N ALA A 400 9.28 12.46 16.97
CA ALA A 400 9.30 13.38 15.84
C ALA A 400 8.65 14.69 16.26
N SER A 401 9.43 15.74 16.53
CA SER A 401 8.92 17.02 17.05
C SER A 401 7.92 17.72 16.12
N THR A 402 7.96 17.42 14.82
CA THR A 402 7.03 17.93 13.80
C THR A 402 5.91 16.95 13.47
N TYR A 403 5.68 15.92 14.31
CA TYR A 403 4.58 14.98 14.14
C TYR A 403 3.23 15.70 14.05
N THR A 404 2.46 15.40 13.01
CA THR A 404 1.11 15.94 12.80
C THR A 404 0.07 14.83 12.81
N GLN A 405 -1.13 15.20 13.26
CA GLN A 405 -2.36 14.42 13.22
C GLN A 405 -3.42 15.35 12.65
N HIS A 406 -3.98 15.03 11.47
CA HIS A 406 -4.99 15.88 10.86
C HIS A 406 -6.32 15.81 11.61
N TYR A 407 -6.66 14.60 12.07
CA TYR A 407 -7.91 14.33 12.78
C TYR A 407 -7.66 13.43 13.98
N LEU A 408 -8.17 13.86 15.13
CA LEU A 408 -8.41 13.02 16.30
C LEU A 408 -9.90 13.06 16.57
N ASP A 409 -10.62 12.04 16.10
CA ASP A 409 -12.07 11.96 16.30
C ASP A 409 -12.37 11.47 17.72
N LYS A 410 -13.55 11.86 18.22
CA LYS A 410 -14.03 11.33 19.50
C LYS A 410 -14.27 9.84 19.38
N THR A 411 -13.92 9.09 20.42
CA THR A 411 -13.97 7.61 20.40
C THR A 411 -15.34 7.07 20.02
N VAL A 412 -16.41 7.72 20.48
CA VAL A 412 -17.79 7.30 20.20
C VAL A 412 -18.17 7.39 18.72
N ASP A 413 -17.50 8.25 17.95
CA ASP A 413 -17.79 8.46 16.51
C ASP A 413 -16.94 7.53 15.62
N VAL A 414 -15.90 6.92 16.18
CA VAL A 414 -14.92 6.10 15.44
C VAL A 414 -15.54 4.96 14.65
N PRO A 415 -16.50 4.16 15.17
CA PRO A 415 -17.14 3.11 14.38
C PRO A 415 -17.74 3.63 13.08
N ALA A 416 -18.56 4.69 13.16
CA ALA A 416 -19.22 5.27 12.00
C ALA A 416 -18.22 5.89 11.00
N ILE A 417 -17.15 6.48 11.50
CA ILE A 417 -16.08 7.08 10.67
C ILE A 417 -15.31 5.99 9.93
N CYS A 418 -14.90 4.93 10.63
CA CYS A 418 -14.18 3.81 10.03
C CYS A 418 -15.05 3.05 9.02
N GLU A 419 -16.31 2.74 9.33
CA GLU A 419 -17.23 2.10 8.37
C GLU A 419 -17.43 2.96 7.10
N LYS A 420 -17.44 4.29 7.27
CA LYS A 420 -17.62 5.24 6.17
C LYS A 420 -16.38 5.42 5.31
N TYR A 421 -15.19 5.52 5.90
CA TYR A 421 -13.99 5.95 5.18
C TYR A 421 -12.89 4.90 5.07
N SER A 422 -12.82 3.90 5.95
CA SER A 422 -11.76 2.90 5.87
C SER A 422 -11.98 1.92 4.70
N GLY A 423 -10.90 1.60 4.00
CA GLY A 423 -10.88 0.68 2.87
C GLY A 423 -10.82 1.37 1.50
N ALA A 424 -10.66 0.55 0.47
CA ALA A 424 -10.60 1.02 -0.90
C ALA A 424 -11.98 1.46 -1.42
N GLY A 425 -11.97 2.38 -2.36
CA GLY A 425 -13.16 2.93 -3.02
C GLY A 425 -13.94 3.97 -2.23
N LYS A 426 -13.45 4.39 -1.06
CA LYS A 426 -14.17 5.33 -0.20
C LYS A 426 -13.91 6.79 -0.53
N VAL A 427 -12.75 7.14 -1.08
CA VAL A 427 -12.36 8.53 -1.42
C VAL A 427 -11.76 8.58 -2.83
N GLU A 428 -12.07 9.64 -3.59
CA GLU A 428 -11.54 9.82 -4.96
C GLU A 428 -10.10 10.33 -4.94
N ILE A 429 -9.14 9.46 -4.66
CA ILE A 429 -7.74 9.86 -4.39
C ILE A 429 -6.91 10.13 -5.66
N TRP A 430 -7.20 9.44 -6.77
CA TRP A 430 -6.34 9.46 -7.96
C TRP A 430 -6.23 10.85 -8.62
N LYS A 431 -7.24 11.70 -8.46
CA LYS A 431 -7.24 13.09 -8.98
C LYS A 431 -6.20 13.99 -8.33
N ALA A 432 -5.63 13.58 -7.19
CA ALA A 432 -4.50 14.28 -6.60
C ALA A 432 -3.24 14.21 -7.48
N TYR A 433 -3.18 13.25 -8.40
CA TYR A 433 -2.01 12.94 -9.21
C TYR A 433 -2.19 13.24 -10.70
N THR A 434 -3.41 13.13 -11.23
CA THR A 434 -3.71 13.47 -12.63
C THR A 434 -5.18 13.82 -12.83
N ASN A 435 -5.48 14.70 -13.79
CA ASN A 435 -6.85 15.03 -14.19
C ASN A 435 -7.41 14.10 -15.27
N VAL A 436 -6.54 13.37 -15.95
CA VAL A 436 -6.89 12.47 -17.06
C VAL A 436 -6.09 11.19 -16.90
N LEU A 437 -6.75 10.04 -17.01
CA LEU A 437 -6.06 8.75 -16.97
C LEU A 437 -5.11 8.65 -18.17
N PRO A 438 -3.83 8.31 -17.95
CA PRO A 438 -2.90 8.15 -19.06
C PRO A 438 -3.28 6.93 -19.90
N THR A 439 -3.00 7.01 -21.20
CA THR A 439 -3.09 5.87 -22.11
C THR A 439 -1.84 5.01 -22.01
N ALA A 440 -1.93 3.75 -22.42
CA ALA A 440 -0.76 2.87 -22.52
C ALA A 440 0.35 3.50 -23.38
N ASP A 441 1.59 3.40 -22.91
CA ASP A 441 2.78 3.92 -23.58
C ASP A 441 3.82 2.79 -23.66
N ILE A 442 3.93 2.18 -24.84
CA ILE A 442 4.82 1.04 -25.08
C ILE A 442 6.29 1.43 -24.95
N ALA A 443 6.67 2.64 -25.36
CA ALA A 443 8.05 3.09 -25.24
C ALA A 443 8.43 3.28 -23.77
N GLU A 444 7.52 3.83 -22.97
CA GLU A 444 7.71 3.93 -21.52
C GLU A 444 7.76 2.56 -20.83
N PHE A 445 6.89 1.63 -21.25
CA PHE A 445 6.91 0.27 -20.74
C PHE A 445 8.22 -0.44 -21.07
N ASP A 446 8.69 -0.34 -22.32
CA ASP A 446 9.98 -0.88 -22.75
C ASP A 446 11.16 -0.30 -21.95
N HIS A 447 11.12 1.02 -21.69
CA HIS A 447 12.09 1.69 -20.83
C HIS A 447 12.06 1.15 -19.40
N ALA A 448 10.88 1.02 -18.78
CA ALA A 448 10.73 0.50 -17.43
C ALA A 448 11.23 -0.95 -17.30
N ILE A 449 10.97 -1.81 -18.29
CA ILE A 449 11.50 -3.19 -18.33
C ILE A 449 13.04 -3.19 -18.30
N LYS A 450 13.67 -2.30 -19.06
CA LYS A 450 15.14 -2.22 -19.17
C LYS A 450 15.78 -1.52 -17.96
N ASN A 451 15.04 -0.67 -17.27
CA ASN A 451 15.51 0.18 -16.18
C ASN A 451 15.12 -0.34 -14.78
N TYR A 452 15.02 -1.65 -14.56
CA TYR A 452 14.69 -2.21 -13.24
C TYR A 452 15.81 -2.04 -12.20
N SER A 453 15.46 -1.85 -10.93
CA SER A 453 16.41 -1.71 -9.80
C SER A 453 16.32 -2.83 -8.75
N THR A 454 15.21 -3.58 -8.76
CA THR A 454 14.89 -4.59 -7.74
C THR A 454 14.83 -5.99 -8.30
N ALA A 455 13.96 -6.23 -9.27
CA ALA A 455 13.78 -7.53 -9.93
C ALA A 455 13.37 -7.35 -11.40
N LYS A 456 13.48 -8.43 -12.16
CA LYS A 456 13.12 -8.46 -13.58
C LYS A 456 11.60 -8.57 -13.78
N THR A 457 11.16 -8.23 -14.98
CA THR A 457 9.75 -8.33 -15.40
C THR A 457 9.49 -9.62 -16.18
N TYR A 458 8.29 -10.18 -16.04
CA TYR A 458 7.82 -11.37 -16.73
C TYR A 458 6.58 -11.06 -17.58
N ASP A 459 6.45 -11.71 -18.73
CA ASP A 459 5.28 -11.61 -19.62
C ASP A 459 4.10 -12.49 -19.16
N ALA A 460 3.03 -12.51 -19.95
CA ALA A 460 1.81 -13.28 -19.67
C ALA A 460 2.02 -14.80 -19.74
N GLU A 461 3.14 -15.26 -20.29
CA GLU A 461 3.54 -16.67 -20.32
C GLU A 461 4.55 -17.01 -19.22
N GLY A 462 4.90 -16.03 -18.36
CA GLY A 462 5.89 -16.17 -17.29
C GLY A 462 7.33 -16.18 -17.80
N LYS A 463 7.60 -15.68 -19.00
CA LYS A 463 8.95 -15.58 -19.55
C LYS A 463 9.55 -14.23 -19.20
N GLU A 464 10.83 -14.26 -18.82
CA GLU A 464 11.58 -13.04 -18.50
C GLU A 464 11.68 -12.11 -19.72
N MET A 465 11.35 -10.83 -19.50
CA MET A 465 11.35 -9.80 -20.53
C MET A 465 12.69 -9.06 -20.59
N SER A 466 13.19 -8.81 -21.80
CA SER A 466 14.35 -7.93 -22.06
C SER A 466 13.96 -6.62 -22.77
N GLY A 467 12.69 -6.47 -23.11
CA GLY A 467 12.09 -5.31 -23.76
C GLY A 467 10.64 -5.59 -24.13
N ALA A 468 9.86 -4.56 -24.45
CA ALA A 468 8.43 -4.69 -24.73
C ALA A 468 8.13 -5.51 -25.99
N SER A 469 9.05 -5.54 -26.97
CA SER A 469 8.90 -6.28 -28.23
C SER A 469 9.06 -7.80 -28.12
N THR A 470 9.40 -8.32 -26.93
CA THR A 470 9.41 -9.77 -26.66
C THR A 470 8.03 -10.34 -26.35
N THR A 471 7.05 -9.45 -26.22
CA THR A 471 5.68 -9.84 -26.00
C THR A 471 5.02 -10.23 -27.33
N GLY A 472 4.41 -11.40 -27.38
CA GLY A 472 3.34 -11.68 -28.34
C GLY A 472 2.08 -10.84 -28.03
N ILE A 473 2.24 -9.59 -27.58
CA ILE A 473 1.15 -8.63 -27.51
C ILE A 473 0.79 -8.32 -28.97
N GLU A 474 -0.17 -9.08 -29.50
CA GLU A 474 -1.10 -8.53 -30.48
C GLU A 474 -1.89 -7.44 -29.74
N MET A 475 -1.38 -6.20 -29.79
CA MET A 475 -2.21 -5.06 -29.47
C MET A 475 -3.28 -5.04 -30.56
N PHE A 476 -4.54 -5.25 -30.17
CA PHE A 476 -5.58 -4.46 -30.79
C PHE A 476 -5.12 -3.01 -30.67
N ASP A 477 -4.68 -2.45 -31.80
CA ASP A 477 -4.41 -1.04 -31.96
C ASP A 477 -5.67 -0.29 -31.48
N TYR A 478 -5.66 0.13 -30.21
CA TYR A 478 -6.26 1.40 -29.82
C TYR A 478 -5.26 2.52 -30.16
N ALA A 479 -4.59 2.41 -31.30
CA ALA A 479 -4.18 3.56 -32.06
C ALA A 479 -5.46 4.32 -32.36
N VAL A 480 -5.65 5.42 -31.62
CA VAL A 480 -6.51 6.57 -31.93
C VAL A 480 -7.67 6.18 -32.83
N THR A 481 -8.89 6.09 -32.29
CA THR A 481 -10.10 6.30 -33.10
C THR A 481 -10.08 7.74 -33.60
N GLN A 482 -9.16 8.07 -34.51
CA GLN A 482 -9.29 9.18 -35.43
C GLN A 482 -10.52 8.82 -36.21
N THR A 483 -11.61 9.48 -35.86
CA THR A 483 -12.83 9.42 -36.65
C THR A 483 -12.44 9.91 -38.04
N ALA A 484 -12.32 8.99 -39.01
CA ALA A 484 -11.92 9.34 -40.37
C ALA A 484 -12.98 10.24 -41.03
N LYS A 485 -14.23 10.19 -40.55
CA LYS A 485 -15.32 11.05 -40.99
C LYS A 485 -16.47 11.10 -39.99
N ALA A 486 -16.88 12.30 -39.57
CA ALA A 486 -18.11 12.52 -38.84
C ALA A 486 -19.14 13.21 -39.75
N GLU A 487 -20.34 12.65 -39.83
CA GLU A 487 -21.49 13.25 -40.54
C GLU A 487 -22.59 13.57 -39.52
N TYR A 488 -23.17 14.76 -39.65
CA TYR A 488 -24.18 15.28 -38.73
C TYR A 488 -25.54 15.29 -39.42
N PHE A 489 -26.59 14.89 -38.70
CA PHE A 489 -27.95 14.92 -39.20
C PHE A 489 -28.89 15.49 -38.14
N ASP A 490 -29.94 16.17 -38.58
CA ASP A 490 -31.08 16.46 -37.70
C ASP A 490 -31.96 15.21 -37.51
N LEU A 491 -32.96 15.31 -36.62
CA LEU A 491 -33.88 14.22 -36.34
C LEU A 491 -34.76 13.81 -37.53
N SER A 492 -34.86 14.65 -38.57
CA SER A 492 -35.55 14.33 -39.82
C SER A 492 -34.67 13.59 -40.84
N GLY A 493 -33.38 13.42 -40.53
CA GLY A 493 -32.40 12.79 -41.41
C GLY A 493 -31.75 13.74 -42.41
N LYS A 494 -31.98 15.05 -42.31
CA LYS A 494 -31.31 16.05 -43.16
C LYS A 494 -29.87 16.22 -42.70
N ARG A 495 -28.93 16.18 -43.64
CA ARG A 495 -27.49 16.39 -43.38
C ARG A 495 -27.20 17.83 -42.96
N LEU A 496 -26.40 17.99 -41.92
CA LEU A 496 -25.90 19.25 -41.39
C LEU A 496 -24.40 19.41 -41.69
N SER A 497 -23.93 20.65 -41.79
CA SER A 497 -22.50 20.97 -41.96
C SER A 497 -21.69 20.86 -40.67
N ALA A 498 -22.35 20.98 -39.51
CA ALA A 498 -21.78 20.87 -38.17
C ALA A 498 -22.91 20.53 -37.16
N PRO A 499 -22.60 20.15 -35.91
CA PRO A 499 -23.60 20.03 -34.85
C PRO A 499 -24.32 21.36 -34.61
N CYS A 500 -25.63 21.30 -34.36
CA CYS A 500 -26.43 22.47 -34.01
C CYS A 500 -26.99 22.36 -32.59
N TYR A 501 -27.42 23.49 -32.02
CA TYR A 501 -28.11 23.57 -30.74
C TYR A 501 -29.33 22.63 -30.73
N GLY A 502 -29.47 21.83 -29.66
CA GLY A 502 -30.46 20.76 -29.57
C GLY A 502 -29.90 19.36 -29.88
N ILE A 503 -30.74 18.46 -30.41
CA ILE A 503 -30.36 17.06 -30.66
C ILE A 503 -29.79 16.91 -32.07
N THR A 504 -28.52 16.48 -32.16
CA THR A 504 -27.85 16.11 -33.42
C THR A 504 -27.59 14.60 -33.45
N ILE A 505 -27.88 13.95 -34.58
CA ILE A 505 -27.45 12.57 -34.83
C ILE A 505 -26.05 12.62 -35.43
N VAL A 506 -25.10 11.97 -34.76
CA VAL A 506 -23.71 11.86 -35.20
C VAL A 506 -23.48 10.45 -35.74
N LYS A 507 -23.17 10.37 -37.03
CA LYS A 507 -22.70 9.15 -37.68
C LYS A 507 -21.19 9.25 -37.81
N ALA A 508 -20.47 8.40 -37.09
CA ALA A 508 -19.01 8.33 -37.16
C ALA A 508 -18.60 7.07 -37.93
N THR A 509 -17.67 7.23 -38.87
CA THR A 509 -17.01 6.13 -39.55
C THR A 509 -15.54 6.09 -39.15
N ASP A 510 -15.10 4.94 -38.64
CA ASP A 510 -13.69 4.74 -38.30
C ASP A 510 -12.83 4.52 -39.56
N ALA A 511 -11.51 4.44 -39.37
CA ALA A 511 -10.57 4.24 -40.47
C ALA A 511 -10.70 2.86 -41.14
N GLN A 512 -11.45 1.94 -40.51
CA GLN A 512 -11.70 0.58 -40.96
C GLN A 512 -13.08 0.44 -41.64
N GLY A 513 -13.88 1.51 -41.69
CA GLY A 513 -15.18 1.54 -42.35
C GLY A 513 -16.37 1.15 -41.47
N HIS A 514 -16.17 0.90 -40.17
CA HIS A 514 -17.28 0.63 -39.25
C HIS A 514 -18.05 1.91 -38.95
N VAL A 515 -19.38 1.79 -38.95
CA VAL A 515 -20.29 2.90 -38.75
C VAL A 515 -20.90 2.81 -37.36
N SER A 516 -20.74 3.87 -36.57
CA SER A 516 -21.48 4.07 -35.32
C SER A 516 -22.42 5.28 -35.44
N VAL A 517 -23.60 5.19 -34.80
CA VAL A 517 -24.59 6.26 -34.78
C VAL A 517 -24.97 6.55 -33.34
N LYS A 518 -24.82 7.81 -32.91
CA LYS A 518 -25.22 8.27 -31.58
C LYS A 518 -26.04 9.55 -31.65
N LYS A 519 -26.90 9.77 -30.66
CA LYS A 519 -27.58 11.06 -30.43
C LYS A 519 -26.73 11.88 -29.47
N VAL A 520 -26.44 13.12 -29.84
CA VAL A 520 -25.71 14.08 -29.00
C VAL A 520 -26.64 15.26 -28.74
N VAL A 521 -26.74 15.65 -27.47
CA VAL A 521 -27.45 16.86 -27.05
C VAL A 521 -26.41 17.97 -26.91
N ASN A 522 -26.47 18.97 -27.78
CA ASN A 522 -25.62 20.15 -27.69
C ASN A 522 -26.41 21.24 -26.96
N MET A 523 -25.93 21.58 -25.75
CA MET A 523 -26.44 22.71 -24.95
C MET A 523 -25.77 24.02 -25.31
#